data_AF-A0A226X6W3-F1
#
_entry.id   AF-A0A226X6W3-F1
#
_cell.length_a   1.000
_cell.length_b   1.000
_cell.length_c   1.000
_cell.angle_alpha   90.00
_cell.angle_beta   90.00
_cell.angle_gamma   90.00
#
_symmetry.space_group_name_H-M   'P 1'
#
loop_
_entity.id
_entity.type
_entity.pdbx_description
1 polymer ?
#
loop_
_entity_poly.entity_id
_entity_poly.type
_entity_poly.pdbx_seq_one_letter_code
_entity_poly.pdbx_strand_id
1 'polypeptide(L)'
;MIEAQELANWQPYANWSQPWMVEQDYLISRAVALIFADKFLIGQVAMRGGTILHKGHLAPASRYSEDIDLVRIGDRPASSIKKALNRVLKPLFENGPSESILTRVTLAVRNVTMRSQIIRQTYNFDPIDRQSAIGQLKVEANVNEVTPYLPIVPVTMNVPDGKGAIVVIDVPSYGLNEMLGTKLRALLQREHGRDLYDLWRAWEVTQAGGAAVDPTIVGDAFRFYMDREGSKIPQGWVASEVARRMQSPKFTNDMKNYLPLGVAYSPNEAYDVFQDFYLPHLP
;
A
#
# COMPACT_ATOMS: atom_id res chain seq x y z
N MET A 1 -9.21 4.25 -24.17
CA MET A 1 -10.32 4.62 -23.27
C MET A 1 -10.83 3.35 -22.62
N ILE A 2 -11.19 3.39 -21.33
CA ILE A 2 -11.77 2.24 -20.62
C ILE A 2 -13.22 2.07 -21.09
N GLU A 3 -13.65 0.84 -21.36
CA GLU A 3 -15.04 0.56 -21.70
C GLU A 3 -15.88 0.22 -20.46
N ALA A 4 -17.16 0.57 -20.48
CA ALA A 4 -18.09 0.29 -19.36
C ALA A 4 -18.16 -1.20 -19.00
N GLN A 5 -18.01 -2.08 -20.00
CA GLN A 5 -17.99 -3.53 -19.78
C GLN A 5 -16.74 -3.98 -18.99
N GLU A 6 -15.60 -3.32 -19.19
CA GLU A 6 -14.38 -3.64 -18.43
C GLU A 6 -14.55 -3.31 -16.95
N LEU A 7 -15.15 -2.16 -16.63
CA LEU A 7 -15.47 -1.79 -15.25
C LEU A 7 -16.51 -2.73 -14.64
N ALA A 8 -17.54 -3.11 -15.39
CA ALA A 8 -18.54 -4.08 -14.93
C ALA A 8 -17.90 -5.44 -14.59
N ASN A 9 -16.95 -5.91 -15.41
CA ASN A 9 -16.21 -7.14 -15.16
C ASN A 9 -15.26 -7.02 -13.97
N TRP A 10 -14.80 -5.81 -13.65
CA TRP A 10 -13.91 -5.53 -12.52
C TRP A 10 -14.63 -5.33 -11.19
N GLN A 11 -15.85 -4.81 -11.20
CA GLN A 11 -16.66 -4.52 -10.01
C GLN A 11 -16.66 -5.64 -8.94
N PRO A 12 -16.73 -6.95 -9.27
CA PRO A 12 -16.69 -8.03 -8.27
C PRO A 12 -15.39 -8.09 -7.45
N TYR A 13 -14.29 -7.53 -7.97
CA TYR A 13 -12.98 -7.46 -7.32
C TYR A 13 -12.73 -6.12 -6.60
N ALA A 14 -13.65 -5.18 -6.73
CA ALA A 14 -13.56 -3.80 -6.27
C ALA A 14 -14.93 -3.31 -5.76
N ASN A 15 -15.41 -3.90 -4.66
CA ASN A 15 -16.73 -3.60 -4.08
C ASN A 15 -16.74 -2.27 -3.29
N TRP A 16 -16.40 -1.18 -3.96
CA TRP A 16 -16.27 0.15 -3.37
C TRP A 16 -17.59 0.91 -3.39
N SER A 17 -17.74 1.84 -2.44
CA SER A 17 -18.99 2.58 -2.24
C SER A 17 -19.28 3.63 -3.32
N GLN A 18 -18.26 4.06 -4.06
CA GLN A 18 -18.37 5.07 -5.11
C GLN A 18 -17.90 4.51 -6.46
N PRO A 19 -18.62 4.77 -7.57
CA PRO A 19 -18.23 4.28 -8.90
C PRO A 19 -16.81 4.69 -9.33
N TRP A 20 -16.41 5.94 -9.05
CA TRP A 20 -15.07 6.43 -9.39
C TRP A 20 -13.95 5.67 -8.67
N MET A 21 -14.21 5.12 -7.47
CA MET A 21 -13.23 4.29 -6.76
C MET A 21 -13.00 2.96 -7.50
N VAL A 22 -14.05 2.41 -8.12
CA VAL A 22 -13.94 1.18 -8.93
C VAL A 22 -13.09 1.43 -10.16
N GLU A 23 -13.31 2.56 -10.83
CA GLU A 23 -12.52 2.98 -11.99
C GLU A 23 -11.05 3.23 -11.63
N GLN A 24 -10.80 3.95 -10.54
CA GLN A 24 -9.43 4.18 -10.06
C GLN A 24 -8.75 2.87 -9.67
N ASP A 25 -9.45 1.98 -8.97
CA ASP A 25 -8.96 0.66 -8.59
C ASP A 25 -8.64 -0.23 -9.82
N TYR A 26 -9.47 -0.15 -10.86
CA TYR A 26 -9.20 -0.77 -12.16
C TYR A 26 -7.90 -0.22 -12.75
N LEU A 27 -7.74 1.11 -12.83
CA LEU A 27 -6.55 1.76 -13.36
C LEU A 27 -5.28 1.40 -12.58
N ILE A 28 -5.36 1.35 -11.25
CA ILE A 28 -4.27 0.91 -10.37
C ILE A 28 -3.88 -0.53 -10.71
N SER A 29 -4.86 -1.42 -10.81
CA SER A 29 -4.62 -2.84 -11.06
C SER A 29 -4.07 -3.09 -12.48
N ARG A 30 -4.53 -2.32 -13.48
CA ARG A 30 -3.95 -2.27 -14.83
C ARG A 30 -2.50 -1.79 -14.82
N ALA A 31 -2.22 -0.71 -14.10
CA ALA A 31 -0.88 -0.14 -14.00
C ALA A 31 0.10 -1.14 -13.36
N VAL A 32 -0.32 -1.84 -12.30
CA VAL A 32 0.45 -2.95 -11.70
C VAL A 32 0.74 -4.04 -12.74
N ALA A 33 -0.27 -4.48 -13.50
CA ALA A 33 -0.08 -5.47 -14.55
C ALA A 33 0.95 -5.04 -15.61
N LEU A 34 0.89 -3.78 -16.07
CA LEU A 34 1.85 -3.24 -17.04
C LEU A 34 3.27 -3.09 -16.47
N ILE A 35 3.39 -2.68 -15.19
CA ILE A 35 4.68 -2.56 -14.51
C ILE A 35 5.37 -3.92 -14.43
N PHE A 36 4.65 -4.97 -14.02
CA PHE A 36 5.25 -6.29 -13.79
C PHE A 36 5.26 -7.21 -15.03
N ALA A 37 4.56 -6.85 -16.11
CA ALA A 37 4.77 -7.46 -17.42
C ALA A 37 6.09 -6.99 -18.09
N ASP A 38 6.69 -5.90 -17.62
CA ASP A 38 7.90 -5.34 -18.21
C ASP A 38 9.17 -6.06 -17.71
N LYS A 39 9.91 -6.66 -18.66
CA LYS A 39 11.14 -7.43 -18.40
C LYS A 39 12.22 -6.62 -17.66
N PHE A 40 12.24 -5.30 -17.81
CA PHE A 40 13.18 -4.45 -17.07
C PHE A 40 12.66 -4.21 -15.65
N LEU A 41 11.43 -3.74 -15.45
CA LEU A 41 10.93 -3.37 -14.13
C LEU A 41 10.77 -4.54 -13.17
N ILE A 42 10.39 -5.74 -13.64
CA ILE A 42 10.14 -6.90 -12.78
C ILE A 42 11.33 -7.31 -11.89
N GLY A 43 12.56 -7.04 -12.35
CA GLY A 43 13.78 -7.30 -11.58
C GLY A 43 14.35 -6.06 -10.87
N GLN A 44 13.66 -4.93 -10.89
CA GLN A 44 14.19 -3.64 -10.43
C GLN A 44 13.36 -3.00 -9.32
N VAL A 45 12.06 -3.30 -9.27
CA VAL A 45 11.15 -2.80 -8.25
C VAL A 45 10.33 -3.93 -7.66
N ALA A 46 9.95 -3.79 -6.39
CA ALA A 46 8.98 -4.63 -5.71
C ALA A 46 7.86 -3.76 -5.13
N MET A 47 6.64 -4.29 -5.06
CA MET A 47 5.52 -3.59 -4.43
C MET A 47 5.60 -3.64 -2.91
N ARG A 48 5.12 -2.57 -2.29
CA ARG A 48 4.80 -2.46 -0.87
C ARG A 48 3.49 -1.67 -0.74
N GLY A 49 3.09 -1.35 0.49
CA GLY A 49 2.01 -0.40 0.75
C GLY A 49 0.63 -1.05 0.76
N GLY A 50 -0.40 -0.20 0.79
CA GLY A 50 -1.79 -0.64 0.99
C GLY A 50 -2.34 -1.50 -0.15
N THR A 51 -1.97 -1.18 -1.39
CA THR A 51 -2.55 -1.81 -2.57
C THR A 51 -2.20 -3.30 -2.65
N ILE A 52 -0.91 -3.66 -2.55
CA ILE A 52 -0.48 -5.07 -2.55
C ILE A 52 -0.88 -5.81 -1.26
N LEU A 53 -0.93 -5.11 -0.12
CA LEU A 53 -1.40 -5.68 1.14
C LEU A 53 -2.85 -6.16 1.00
N HIS A 54 -3.75 -5.33 0.48
CA HIS A 54 -5.18 -5.64 0.40
C HIS A 54 -5.54 -6.51 -0.81
N LYS A 55 -4.91 -6.30 -1.97
CA LYS A 55 -5.25 -7.05 -3.19
C LYS A 55 -4.51 -8.37 -3.36
N GLY A 56 -3.38 -8.52 -2.67
CA GLY A 56 -2.57 -9.74 -2.71
C GLY A 56 -2.70 -10.52 -1.40
N HIS A 57 -2.05 -10.04 -0.35
CA HIS A 57 -1.92 -10.79 0.91
C HIS A 57 -3.24 -10.98 1.67
N LEU A 58 -4.09 -9.95 1.68
CA LEU A 58 -5.37 -9.95 2.41
C LEU A 58 -6.57 -10.05 1.46
N ALA A 59 -6.36 -10.58 0.25
CA ALA A 59 -7.41 -10.71 -0.73
C ALA A 59 -8.58 -11.56 -0.20
N PRO A 60 -9.85 -11.22 -0.51
CA PRO A 60 -10.28 -10.09 -1.33
C PRO A 60 -10.05 -8.71 -0.67
N ALA A 61 -9.90 -7.67 -1.49
CA ALA A 61 -9.50 -6.33 -1.04
C ALA A 61 -10.39 -5.81 0.11
N SER A 62 -9.78 -5.57 1.26
CA SER A 62 -10.53 -5.31 2.50
C SER A 62 -10.69 -3.82 2.80
N ARG A 63 -9.92 -2.94 2.12
CA ARG A 63 -10.21 -1.50 2.03
C ARG A 63 -9.65 -0.92 0.73
N TYR A 64 -10.20 0.23 0.36
CA TYR A 64 -9.76 1.02 -0.77
C TYR A 64 -8.34 1.59 -0.55
N SER A 65 -7.55 1.65 -1.62
CA SER A 65 -6.18 2.15 -1.66
C SER A 65 -5.92 2.81 -3.02
N GLU A 66 -5.34 4.00 -3.00
CA GLU A 66 -5.29 4.92 -4.15
C GLU A 66 -3.92 4.99 -4.84
N ASP A 67 -2.89 4.52 -4.15
CA ASP A 67 -1.49 4.69 -4.54
C ASP A 67 -0.84 3.35 -4.96
N ILE A 68 0.16 3.42 -5.84
CA ILE A 68 1.10 2.32 -6.13
C ILE A 68 2.43 2.65 -5.47
N ASP A 69 2.75 1.92 -4.41
CA ASP A 69 4.02 2.05 -3.70
C ASP A 69 5.02 0.98 -4.15
N LEU A 70 6.18 1.43 -4.63
CA LEU A 70 7.27 0.61 -5.11
C LEU A 70 8.54 0.88 -4.28
N VAL A 71 9.39 -0.14 -4.20
CA VAL A 71 10.74 -0.02 -3.65
C VAL A 71 11.73 -0.58 -4.64
N ARG A 72 12.85 0.11 -4.84
CA ARG A 72 13.94 -0.36 -5.70
C ARG A 72 14.63 -1.54 -5.04
N ILE A 73 14.65 -2.68 -5.71
CA ILE A 73 15.34 -3.91 -5.28
C ILE A 73 16.53 -4.26 -6.18
N GLY A 74 16.64 -3.63 -7.35
CA GLY A 74 17.76 -3.81 -8.27
C GLY A 74 18.83 -2.70 -8.16
N ASP A 75 19.82 -2.81 -9.03
CA ASP A 75 20.99 -1.93 -9.10
C ASP A 75 20.82 -0.78 -10.11
N ARG A 76 19.71 -0.75 -10.85
CA ARG A 76 19.55 0.24 -11.92
C ARG A 76 19.34 1.65 -11.37
N PRO A 77 19.85 2.67 -12.08
CA PRO A 77 19.69 4.06 -11.66
C PRO A 77 18.22 4.47 -11.55
N ALA A 78 17.91 5.33 -10.57
CA ALA A 78 16.56 5.88 -10.39
C ALA A 78 16.00 6.54 -11.66
N SER A 79 16.85 7.19 -12.46
CA SER A 79 16.46 7.78 -13.75
C SER A 79 15.98 6.73 -14.77
N SER A 80 16.58 5.55 -14.77
CA SER A 80 16.17 4.43 -15.64
C SER A 80 14.83 3.85 -15.20
N ILE A 81 14.62 3.69 -13.89
CA ILE A 81 13.32 3.25 -13.32
C ILE A 81 12.23 4.25 -13.68
N LYS A 82 12.46 5.56 -13.46
CA LYS A 82 11.53 6.63 -13.82
C LYS A 82 11.15 6.61 -15.31
N LYS A 83 12.14 6.46 -16.20
CA LYS A 83 11.91 6.36 -17.65
C LYS A 83 11.11 5.11 -18.02
N ALA A 84 11.40 3.98 -17.40
CA ALA A 84 10.66 2.75 -17.62
C ALA A 84 9.20 2.86 -17.15
N LEU A 85 8.94 3.41 -15.96
CA LEU A 85 7.59 3.69 -15.48
C LEU A 85 6.79 4.57 -16.46
N ASN A 86 7.39 5.67 -16.95
CA ASN A 86 6.77 6.52 -17.97
C ASN A 86 6.43 5.75 -19.25
N ARG A 87 7.32 4.85 -19.71
CA ARG A 87 7.10 4.05 -20.92
C ARG A 87 5.95 3.07 -20.73
N VAL A 88 5.94 2.30 -19.64
CA VAL A 88 4.97 1.21 -19.44
C VAL A 88 3.57 1.73 -19.11
N LEU A 89 3.46 2.91 -18.51
CA LEU A 89 2.17 3.52 -18.16
C LEU A 89 1.59 4.41 -19.26
N LYS A 90 2.35 4.70 -20.33
CA LYS A 90 1.88 5.48 -21.48
C LYS A 90 0.57 4.94 -22.11
N PRO A 91 0.31 3.62 -22.20
CA PRO A 91 -0.95 3.11 -22.71
C PRO A 91 -2.18 3.46 -21.87
N LEU A 92 -2.01 3.73 -20.57
CA LEU A 92 -3.09 4.17 -19.68
C LEU A 92 -3.20 5.69 -19.64
N PHE A 93 -2.06 6.38 -19.75
CA PHE A 93 -1.97 7.84 -19.63
C PHE A 93 -1.19 8.39 -20.82
N GLU A 94 -1.89 8.63 -21.93
CA GLU A 94 -1.28 9.04 -23.21
C GLU A 94 -0.46 10.33 -23.09
N ASN A 95 -0.95 11.27 -22.28
CA ASN A 95 -0.31 12.56 -21.99
C ASN A 95 0.89 12.43 -21.03
N GLY A 96 1.13 11.24 -20.50
CA GLY A 96 2.13 10.99 -19.46
C GLY A 96 1.72 11.58 -18.10
N PRO A 97 2.67 11.64 -17.15
CA PRO A 97 2.38 12.17 -15.82
C PRO A 97 2.20 13.69 -15.84
N SER A 98 1.22 14.20 -15.10
CA SER A 98 1.03 15.63 -14.83
C SER A 98 2.15 16.19 -13.95
N GLU A 99 2.72 15.35 -13.07
CA GLU A 99 3.91 15.64 -12.27
C GLU A 99 4.86 14.45 -12.29
N SER A 100 6.14 14.69 -12.53
CA SER A 100 7.16 13.62 -12.54
C SER A 100 8.47 14.10 -11.91
N ILE A 101 8.61 13.84 -10.61
CA ILE A 101 9.72 14.36 -9.80
C ILE A 101 10.59 13.24 -9.23
N LEU A 102 11.87 13.55 -9.01
CA LEU A 102 12.74 12.79 -8.12
C LEU A 102 13.01 13.71 -6.93
N THR A 103 12.41 13.41 -5.79
CA THR A 103 12.44 14.29 -4.62
C THR A 103 13.02 13.60 -3.40
N ARG A 104 13.49 14.39 -2.43
CA ARG A 104 13.90 13.91 -1.11
C ARG A 104 12.79 14.22 -0.12
N VAL A 105 12.17 13.20 0.45
CA VAL A 105 11.09 13.37 1.43
C VAL A 105 11.64 13.12 2.83
N THR A 106 11.31 14.03 3.75
CA THR A 106 11.50 13.84 5.18
C THR A 106 10.19 13.26 5.72
N LEU A 107 10.15 11.97 6.08
CA LEU A 107 9.01 11.44 6.84
C LEU A 107 9.03 12.07 8.23
N ALA A 108 7.88 12.56 8.69
CA ALA A 108 7.76 13.29 9.95
C ALA A 108 8.14 12.39 11.12
N VAL A 109 9.04 12.91 11.95
CA VAL A 109 9.68 12.29 13.13
C VAL A 109 10.83 11.32 12.81
N ARG A 110 12.05 11.86 12.99
CA ARG A 110 13.34 11.17 13.19
C ARG A 110 14.10 10.55 12.02
N ASN A 111 13.86 10.95 10.76
CA ASN A 111 14.87 10.78 9.71
C ASN A 111 16.01 11.83 9.81
N VAL A 112 16.74 11.85 10.93
CA VAL A 112 17.91 12.76 11.10
C VAL A 112 19.09 12.29 10.23
N THR A 113 19.17 11.01 9.89
CA THR A 113 20.36 10.40 9.27
C THR A 113 20.24 10.10 7.78
N MET A 114 19.06 9.75 7.23
CA MET A 114 18.90 9.49 5.78
C MET A 114 17.53 9.96 5.24
N ARG A 115 17.55 10.81 4.20
CA ARG A 115 16.33 11.26 3.51
C ARG A 115 15.93 10.24 2.46
N SER A 116 14.66 9.81 2.44
CA SER A 116 14.13 8.95 1.38
C SER A 116 14.21 9.66 0.03
N GLN A 117 14.79 8.99 -0.98
CA GLN A 117 14.72 9.46 -2.36
C GLN A 117 13.54 8.75 -3.01
N ILE A 118 12.57 9.53 -3.48
CA ILE A 118 11.32 9.01 -4.02
C ILE A 118 11.16 9.53 -5.44
N ILE A 119 10.96 8.62 -6.38
CA ILE A 119 10.35 8.96 -7.67
C ILE A 119 8.85 9.08 -7.40
N ARG A 120 8.25 10.22 -7.73
CA ARG A 120 6.80 10.40 -7.69
C ARG A 120 6.32 10.75 -9.08
N GLN A 121 5.36 9.98 -9.57
CA GLN A 121 4.63 10.23 -10.80
C GLN A 121 3.14 10.31 -10.50
N THR A 122 2.56 11.46 -10.81
CA THR A 122 1.12 11.71 -10.67
C THR A 122 0.52 11.73 -12.07
N TYR A 123 -0.54 10.96 -12.28
CA TYR A 123 -1.24 10.84 -13.55
C TYR A 123 -2.68 11.29 -13.36
N ASN A 124 -3.11 12.28 -14.14
CA ASN A 124 -4.50 12.71 -14.13
C ASN A 124 -5.30 11.85 -15.11
N PHE A 125 -6.53 11.51 -14.75
CA PHE A 125 -7.49 10.88 -15.65
C PHE A 125 -8.87 11.48 -15.48
N ASP A 126 -9.66 11.46 -16.54
CA ASP A 126 -11.05 11.90 -16.54
C ASP A 126 -11.93 10.68 -16.28
N PRO A 127 -12.64 10.60 -15.13
CA PRO A 127 -13.49 9.47 -14.83
C PRO A 127 -14.62 9.30 -15.86
N ILE A 128 -15.03 8.06 -16.10
CA ILE A 128 -16.20 7.75 -16.94
C ILE A 128 -17.46 8.37 -16.34
N ASP A 129 -17.58 8.35 -15.01
CA ASP A 129 -18.60 9.13 -14.32
C ASP A 129 -18.26 10.62 -14.38
N ARG A 130 -18.85 11.31 -15.35
CA ARG A 130 -18.64 12.75 -15.61
C ARG A 130 -19.12 13.67 -14.48
N GLN A 131 -19.78 13.15 -13.45
CA GLN A 131 -20.10 13.93 -12.25
C GLN A 131 -18.94 13.97 -11.25
N SER A 132 -17.98 13.05 -11.39
CA SER A 132 -16.79 12.98 -10.54
C SER A 132 -15.73 14.00 -10.99
N ALA A 133 -14.93 14.49 -10.04
CA ALA A 133 -13.80 15.35 -10.35
C ALA A 133 -12.68 14.55 -11.06
N ILE A 134 -11.77 15.25 -11.74
CA ILE A 134 -10.57 14.65 -12.33
C ILE A 134 -9.84 13.81 -11.28
N GLY A 135 -9.63 12.53 -11.58
CA GLY A 135 -8.94 11.58 -10.71
C GLY A 135 -7.42 11.70 -10.81
N GLN A 136 -6.73 11.30 -9.76
CA GLN A 136 -5.27 11.24 -9.73
C GLN A 136 -4.80 9.84 -9.33
N LEU A 137 -3.99 9.21 -10.18
CA LEU A 137 -3.25 8.00 -9.85
C LEU A 137 -1.81 8.37 -9.52
N LYS A 138 -1.33 7.90 -8.37
CA LYS A 138 0.04 8.16 -7.92
C LYS A 138 0.86 6.88 -7.93
N VAL A 139 2.04 6.95 -8.54
CA VAL A 139 3.07 5.92 -8.47
C VAL A 139 4.28 6.50 -7.75
N GLU A 140 4.61 5.93 -6.60
CA GLU A 140 5.79 6.29 -5.83
C GLU A 140 6.78 5.14 -5.80
N ALA A 141 8.06 5.42 -6.07
CA ALA A 141 9.13 4.44 -5.93
C ALA A 141 10.20 4.97 -4.98
N ASN A 142 10.39 4.31 -3.84
CA ASN A 142 11.53 4.56 -2.97
C ASN A 142 12.80 3.98 -3.62
N VAL A 143 13.80 4.82 -3.87
CA VAL A 143 15.02 4.45 -4.62
C VAL A 143 16.31 4.53 -3.80
N ASN A 144 16.24 4.84 -2.49
CA ASN A 144 17.39 4.80 -1.59
C ASN A 144 17.30 3.71 -0.51
N GLU A 145 16.10 3.19 -0.21
CA GLU A 145 15.91 2.04 0.66
C GLU A 145 16.00 0.76 -0.18
N VAL A 146 17.07 -0.02 -0.02
CA VAL A 146 17.40 -1.13 -0.94
C VAL A 146 17.36 -2.50 -0.27
N THR A 147 17.41 -2.55 1.06
CA THR A 147 17.57 -3.81 1.79
C THR A 147 16.32 -4.12 2.61
N PRO A 148 15.47 -5.05 2.16
CA PRO A 148 14.36 -5.55 2.95
C PRO A 148 14.86 -6.33 4.17
N TYR A 149 14.01 -6.49 5.18
CA TYR A 149 14.28 -7.33 6.35
C TYR A 149 14.22 -8.82 5.99
N LEU A 150 13.24 -9.21 5.17
CA LEU A 150 13.06 -10.55 4.63
C LEU A 150 13.28 -10.57 3.10
N PRO A 151 13.53 -11.74 2.50
CA PRO A 151 13.56 -11.86 1.04
C PRO A 151 12.24 -11.40 0.40
N ILE A 152 12.35 -10.80 -0.79
CA ILE A 152 11.20 -10.48 -1.64
C ILE A 152 10.51 -11.77 -2.07
N VAL A 153 9.18 -11.77 -2.04
CA VAL A 153 8.33 -12.92 -2.38
C VAL A 153 7.42 -12.58 -3.56
N PRO A 154 7.06 -13.56 -4.40
CA PRO A 154 5.97 -13.39 -5.34
C PRO A 154 4.63 -13.34 -4.58
N VAL A 155 3.76 -12.40 -4.94
CA VAL A 155 2.42 -12.27 -4.38
C VAL A 155 1.43 -12.27 -5.52
N THR A 156 0.53 -13.25 -5.49
CA THR A 156 -0.48 -13.43 -6.53
C THR A 156 -1.58 -12.37 -6.43
N MET A 157 -1.95 -11.79 -7.57
CA MET A 157 -3.01 -10.79 -7.67
C MET A 157 -3.91 -11.03 -8.88
N ASN A 158 -5.21 -10.79 -8.73
CA ASN A 158 -6.12 -10.62 -9.86
C ASN A 158 -5.96 -9.20 -10.43
N VAL A 159 -5.81 -9.10 -11.75
CA VAL A 159 -5.69 -7.82 -12.46
C VAL A 159 -6.47 -7.86 -13.78
N PRO A 160 -6.99 -6.73 -14.27
CA PRO A 160 -7.64 -6.69 -15.58
C PRO A 160 -6.61 -6.68 -16.72
N ASP A 161 -6.90 -7.40 -17.80
CA ASP A 161 -6.01 -7.52 -18.98
C ASP A 161 -6.19 -6.40 -20.01
N GLY A 162 -7.22 -5.56 -19.83
CA GLY A 162 -7.54 -4.43 -20.71
C GLY A 162 -8.31 -4.78 -21.96
N LYS A 163 -8.82 -6.01 -22.02
CA LYS A 163 -9.66 -6.56 -23.08
C LYS A 163 -10.94 -7.17 -22.49
N GLY A 164 -11.27 -6.77 -21.25
CA GLY A 164 -12.40 -7.27 -20.49
C GLY A 164 -12.17 -8.57 -19.71
N ALA A 165 -10.99 -9.20 -19.79
CA ALA A 165 -10.70 -10.40 -18.99
C ALA A 165 -9.96 -10.06 -17.70
N ILE A 166 -10.08 -10.94 -16.71
CA ILE A 166 -9.31 -10.90 -15.47
C ILE A 166 -8.25 -12.00 -15.53
N VAL A 167 -7.01 -11.63 -15.28
CA VAL A 167 -5.86 -12.54 -15.26
C VAL A 167 -5.20 -12.51 -13.90
N VAL A 168 -4.49 -13.59 -13.61
CA VAL A 168 -3.71 -13.75 -12.38
C VAL A 168 -2.25 -13.50 -12.72
N ILE A 169 -1.59 -12.64 -11.94
CA ILE A 169 -0.16 -12.36 -12.07
C ILE A 169 0.54 -12.52 -10.72
N ASP A 170 1.84 -12.82 -10.76
CA ASP A 170 2.69 -12.75 -9.58
C ASP A 170 3.47 -11.44 -9.56
N VAL A 171 3.36 -10.74 -8.44
CA VAL A 171 4.00 -9.44 -8.21
C VAL A 171 5.12 -9.59 -7.18
N PRO A 172 6.38 -9.25 -7.52
CA PRO A 172 7.44 -9.14 -6.53
C PRO A 172 7.06 -8.15 -5.43
N SER A 173 7.03 -8.61 -4.18
CA SER A 173 6.60 -7.79 -3.05
C SER A 173 7.28 -8.19 -1.74
N TYR A 174 7.18 -7.29 -0.76
CA TYR A 174 7.49 -7.57 0.63
C TYR A 174 6.49 -8.58 1.19
N GLY A 175 6.97 -9.50 2.05
CA GLY A 175 6.12 -10.46 2.73
C GLY A 175 5.15 -9.80 3.71
N LEU A 176 4.03 -10.48 4.01
CA LEU A 176 2.97 -9.97 4.88
C LEU A 176 3.50 -9.42 6.22
N ASN A 177 4.25 -10.24 6.97
CA ASN A 177 4.76 -9.86 8.29
C ASN A 177 5.65 -8.62 8.25
N GLU A 178 6.53 -8.52 7.25
CA GLU A 178 7.37 -7.34 7.10
C GLU A 178 6.56 -6.09 6.75
N MET A 179 5.57 -6.22 5.84
CA MET A 179 4.68 -5.10 5.54
C MET A 179 3.92 -4.60 6.77
N LEU A 180 3.40 -5.51 7.60
CA LEU A 180 2.73 -5.16 8.85
C LEU A 180 3.67 -4.49 9.86
N GLY A 181 4.94 -4.93 9.95
CA GLY A 181 5.95 -4.23 10.75
C GLY A 181 6.14 -2.77 10.31
N THR A 182 5.96 -2.52 9.01
CA THR A 182 6.03 -1.16 8.47
C THR A 182 4.75 -0.36 8.62
N LYS A 183 3.61 -1.05 8.75
CA LYS A 183 2.34 -0.45 9.17
C LYS A 183 2.37 -0.05 10.63
N LEU A 184 2.98 -0.85 11.52
CA LEU A 184 3.28 -0.43 12.88
C LEU A 184 4.15 0.82 12.94
N ARG A 185 5.20 0.89 12.10
CA ARG A 185 6.01 2.10 11.97
C ARG A 185 5.16 3.30 11.57
N ALA A 186 4.34 3.17 10.53
CA ALA A 186 3.45 4.25 10.08
C ALA A 186 2.41 4.64 11.14
N LEU A 187 1.82 3.65 11.82
CA LEU A 187 0.87 3.80 12.93
C LEU A 187 1.44 4.60 14.09
N LEU A 188 2.76 4.73 14.21
CA LEU A 188 3.43 5.55 15.22
C LEU A 188 3.98 6.87 14.67
N GLN A 189 4.04 7.05 13.35
CA GLN A 189 4.56 8.27 12.69
C GLN A 189 3.47 9.23 12.21
N ARG A 190 2.25 8.74 11.92
CA ARG A 190 1.14 9.58 11.41
C ARG A 190 -0.20 9.29 12.11
N GLU A 191 -1.03 10.30 12.27
CA GLU A 191 -2.36 10.15 12.90
C GLU A 191 -3.43 9.65 11.90
N HIS A 192 -3.27 8.44 11.36
CA HIS A 192 -4.21 7.81 10.43
C HIS A 192 -4.66 6.44 10.97
N GLY A 193 -5.97 6.29 11.23
CA GLY A 193 -6.55 5.06 11.77
C GLY A 193 -6.44 3.85 10.85
N ARG A 194 -6.22 4.05 9.55
CA ARG A 194 -6.09 2.95 8.57
C ARG A 194 -4.92 2.01 8.83
N ASP A 195 -3.85 2.45 9.50
CA ASP A 195 -2.75 1.54 9.84
C ASP A 195 -3.14 0.56 10.95
N LEU A 196 -3.99 1.00 11.91
CA LEU A 196 -4.57 0.11 12.92
C LEU A 196 -5.55 -0.88 12.26
N TYR A 197 -6.36 -0.40 11.31
CA TYR A 197 -7.23 -1.25 10.50
C TYR A 197 -6.44 -2.34 9.76
N ASP A 198 -5.32 -1.98 9.12
CA ASP A 198 -4.48 -2.92 8.36
C ASP A 198 -3.96 -4.06 9.24
N LEU A 199 -3.57 -3.76 10.49
CA LEU A 199 -3.09 -4.75 11.46
C LEU A 199 -4.22 -5.65 11.95
N TRP A 200 -5.37 -5.06 12.32
CA TRP A 200 -6.54 -5.80 12.76
C TRP A 200 -7.06 -6.72 11.65
N ARG A 201 -7.14 -6.23 10.41
CA ARG A 201 -7.63 -7.02 9.29
C ARG A 201 -6.71 -8.20 8.96
N ALA A 202 -5.39 -8.01 9.06
CA ALA A 202 -4.45 -9.11 8.86
C ALA A 202 -4.61 -10.19 9.93
N TRP A 203 -4.80 -9.79 11.20
CA TRP A 203 -5.11 -10.72 12.28
C TRP A 203 -6.43 -11.47 12.02
N GLU A 204 -7.50 -10.76 11.64
CA GLU A 204 -8.81 -11.37 11.36
C GLU A 204 -8.73 -12.41 10.23
N VAL A 205 -7.99 -12.11 9.16
CA VAL A 205 -7.73 -13.05 8.06
C VAL A 205 -6.96 -14.28 8.54
N THR A 206 -5.97 -14.13 9.44
CA THR A 206 -5.28 -15.26 10.08
C THR A 206 -6.26 -16.12 10.88
N GLN A 207 -7.12 -15.50 11.70
CA GLN A 207 -8.11 -16.22 12.50
C GLN A 207 -9.12 -16.99 11.64
N ALA A 208 -9.42 -16.49 10.44
CA ALA A 208 -10.28 -17.16 9.46
C ALA A 208 -9.57 -18.26 8.64
N GLY A 209 -8.31 -18.59 8.95
CA GLY A 209 -7.52 -19.61 8.24
C GLY A 209 -6.90 -19.13 6.92
N GLY A 210 -6.84 -17.82 6.70
CA GLY A 210 -6.19 -17.20 5.55
C GLY A 210 -4.68 -17.02 5.75
N ALA A 211 -4.12 -15.95 5.19
CA ALA A 211 -2.70 -15.63 5.32
C ALA A 211 -2.30 -15.49 6.81
N ALA A 212 -1.24 -16.22 7.20
CA ALA A 212 -0.80 -16.29 8.59
C ALA A 212 0.10 -15.10 8.95
N VAL A 213 -0.24 -14.42 10.03
CA VAL A 213 0.57 -13.37 10.65
C VAL A 213 1.35 -13.96 11.82
N ASP A 214 2.65 -13.71 11.85
CA ASP A 214 3.51 -13.98 13.01
C ASP A 214 3.87 -12.64 13.69
N PRO A 215 3.31 -12.34 14.87
CA PRO A 215 3.53 -11.05 15.53
C PRO A 215 4.97 -10.86 15.99
N THR A 216 5.74 -11.94 16.18
CA THR A 216 7.17 -11.87 16.49
C THR A 216 7.95 -11.32 15.31
N ILE A 217 7.74 -11.88 14.10
CA ILE A 217 8.38 -11.41 12.86
C ILE A 217 7.94 -9.97 12.54
N VAL A 218 6.68 -9.64 12.79
CA VAL A 218 6.17 -8.26 12.64
C VAL A 218 6.92 -7.29 13.56
N GLY A 219 7.13 -7.66 14.82
CA GLY A 219 7.91 -6.89 15.78
C GLY A 219 9.39 -6.77 15.41
N ASP A 220 9.99 -7.84 14.88
CA ASP A 220 11.36 -7.83 14.36
C ASP A 220 11.53 -6.87 13.19
N ALA A 221 10.64 -6.94 12.20
CA ALA A 221 10.63 -6.05 11.06
C ALA A 221 10.46 -4.58 11.51
N PHE A 222 9.54 -4.32 12.43
CA PHE A 222 9.35 -3.00 13.01
C PHE A 222 10.65 -2.44 13.61
N ARG A 223 11.32 -3.21 14.49
CA ARG A 223 12.60 -2.81 15.10
C ARG A 223 13.68 -2.55 14.06
N PHE A 224 13.81 -3.43 13.06
CA PHE A 224 14.76 -3.27 11.97
C PHE A 224 14.63 -1.91 11.26
N TYR A 225 13.41 -1.46 10.98
CA TYR A 225 13.19 -0.16 10.34
C TYR A 225 13.39 1.02 11.30
N MET A 226 12.98 0.90 12.56
CA MET A 226 13.17 1.95 13.57
C MET A 226 14.65 2.20 13.90
N ASP A 227 15.46 1.14 13.97
CA ASP A 227 16.90 1.22 14.23
C ASP A 227 17.63 1.95 13.08
N ARG A 228 17.24 1.68 11.83
CA ARG A 228 17.81 2.35 10.65
C ARG A 228 17.53 3.85 10.62
N GLU A 229 16.40 4.27 11.20
CA GLU A 229 16.05 5.68 11.35
C GLU A 229 16.75 6.33 12.55
N GLY A 230 17.44 5.56 13.40
CA GLY A 230 18.06 6.05 14.63
C GLY A 230 17.04 6.39 15.73
N SER A 231 15.83 5.83 15.64
CA SER A 231 14.76 6.09 16.58
C SER A 231 14.89 5.20 17.83
N LYS A 232 15.26 5.79 18.98
CA LYS A 232 15.12 5.12 20.27
C LYS A 232 13.67 5.17 20.75
N ILE A 233 13.05 4.00 20.90
CA ILE A 233 11.69 3.84 21.44
C ILE A 233 11.82 3.54 22.94
N PRO A 234 11.36 4.44 23.83
CA PRO A 234 11.29 4.13 25.26
C PRO A 234 10.29 3.01 25.54
N GLN A 235 10.56 2.20 26.56
CA GLN A 235 9.64 1.15 26.99
C GLN A 235 8.25 1.73 27.31
N GLY A 236 7.20 1.09 26.80
CA GLY A 236 5.81 1.51 27.02
C GLY A 236 5.38 2.75 26.23
N TRP A 237 6.28 3.40 25.48
CA TRP A 237 5.94 4.55 24.64
C TRP A 237 4.93 4.17 23.56
N VAL A 238 5.11 3.01 22.91
CA VAL A 238 4.21 2.52 21.86
C VAL A 238 2.76 2.43 22.37
N ALA A 239 2.57 1.78 23.52
CA ALA A 239 1.25 1.65 24.14
C ALA A 239 0.62 3.03 24.42
N SER A 240 1.40 3.95 25.02
CA SER A 240 0.91 5.29 25.32
C SER A 240 0.54 6.10 24.08
N GLU A 241 1.29 5.94 22.98
CA GLU A 241 1.08 6.72 21.76
C GLU A 241 -0.14 6.21 20.97
N VAL A 242 -0.36 4.89 20.90
CA VAL A 242 -1.58 4.35 20.29
C VAL A 242 -2.80 4.69 21.15
N ALA A 243 -2.71 4.58 22.49
CA ALA A 243 -3.79 4.99 23.39
C ALA A 243 -4.17 6.48 23.23
N ARG A 244 -3.17 7.36 23.08
CA ARG A 244 -3.40 8.79 22.79
C ARG A 244 -4.13 8.98 21.47
N ARG A 245 -3.75 8.24 20.42
CA ARG A 245 -4.40 8.33 19.09
C ARG A 245 -5.85 7.86 19.11
N MET A 246 -6.17 6.86 19.93
CA MET A 246 -7.55 6.37 20.10
C MET A 246 -8.50 7.44 20.67
N GLN A 247 -7.98 8.49 21.31
CA GLN A 247 -8.79 9.64 21.77
C GLN A 247 -9.14 10.61 20.63
N SER A 248 -8.52 10.49 19.46
CA SER A 248 -8.74 11.40 18.33
C SER A 248 -9.89 10.92 17.44
N PRO A 249 -10.98 11.72 17.29
CA PRO A 249 -12.05 11.39 16.36
C PRO A 249 -11.58 11.30 14.91
N LYS A 250 -10.54 12.05 14.52
CA LYS A 250 -9.96 11.95 13.18
C LYS A 250 -9.34 10.57 12.95
N PHE A 251 -8.68 10.02 13.97
CA PHE A 251 -8.06 8.71 13.90
C PHE A 251 -9.13 7.61 13.88
N THR A 252 -10.06 7.62 14.83
CA THR A 252 -11.10 6.58 14.96
C THR A 252 -12.10 6.58 13.81
N ASN A 253 -12.30 7.72 13.12
CA ASN A 253 -13.18 7.80 11.96
C ASN A 253 -12.46 7.74 10.60
N ASP A 254 -11.13 7.53 10.54
CA ASP A 254 -10.34 7.54 9.29
C ASP A 254 -10.88 6.54 8.25
N MET A 255 -11.43 5.41 8.69
CA MET A 255 -11.86 4.32 7.82
C MET A 255 -13.24 4.51 7.15
N LYS A 256 -14.04 5.51 7.54
CA LYS A 256 -15.46 5.62 7.11
C LYS A 256 -15.67 5.55 5.59
N ASN A 257 -14.74 6.10 4.81
CA ASN A 257 -14.87 6.19 3.34
C ASN A 257 -13.99 5.19 2.59
N TYR A 258 -13.27 4.31 3.29
CA TYR A 258 -12.33 3.38 2.67
C TYR A 258 -12.81 1.93 2.72
N LEU A 259 -13.88 1.61 3.45
CA LEU A 259 -14.35 0.23 3.59
C LEU A 259 -15.21 -0.21 2.38
N PRO A 260 -15.18 -1.50 2.02
CA PRO A 260 -16.12 -2.07 1.07
C PRO A 260 -17.56 -1.91 1.54
N LEU A 261 -18.50 -1.98 0.59
CA LEU A 261 -19.93 -1.94 0.90
C LEU A 261 -20.31 -3.08 1.86
N GLY A 262 -21.01 -2.73 2.95
CA GLY A 262 -21.51 -3.68 3.95
C GLY A 262 -20.48 -4.12 4.99
N VAL A 263 -19.23 -3.61 4.95
CA VAL A 263 -18.20 -3.95 5.94
C VAL A 263 -18.22 -2.96 7.10
N ALA A 264 -18.30 -3.49 8.32
CA ALA A 264 -18.18 -2.72 9.55
C ALA A 264 -16.76 -2.81 10.12
N TYR A 265 -16.37 -1.79 10.88
CA TYR A 265 -15.08 -1.73 11.57
C TYR A 265 -15.25 -1.02 12.91
N SER A 266 -14.74 -1.63 13.97
CA SER A 266 -14.65 -1.04 15.30
C SER A 266 -13.19 -0.71 15.61
N PRO A 267 -12.82 0.59 15.69
CA PRO A 267 -11.48 0.99 16.12
C PRO A 267 -11.12 0.47 17.52
N ASN A 268 -12.10 0.29 18.40
CA ASN A 268 -11.87 -0.22 19.75
C ASN A 268 -11.50 -1.71 19.71
N GLU A 269 -12.22 -2.54 18.95
CA GLU A 269 -11.86 -3.95 18.77
C GLU A 269 -10.48 -4.10 18.12
N ALA A 270 -10.18 -3.25 17.14
CA ALA A 270 -8.86 -3.22 16.52
C ALA A 270 -7.74 -2.83 17.49
N TYR A 271 -8.05 -1.93 18.42
CA TYR A 271 -7.13 -1.53 19.47
C TYR A 271 -6.92 -2.65 20.50
N ASP A 272 -7.98 -3.35 20.91
CA ASP A 272 -7.89 -4.52 21.80
C ASP A 272 -6.99 -5.61 21.18
N VAL A 273 -7.23 -5.94 19.90
CA VAL A 273 -6.36 -6.88 19.14
C VAL A 273 -4.92 -6.38 19.07
N PHE A 274 -4.71 -5.08 18.87
CA PHE A 274 -3.36 -4.52 18.89
C PHE A 274 -2.65 -4.74 20.23
N GLN A 275 -3.36 -4.49 21.35
CA GLN A 275 -2.81 -4.66 22.69
C GLN A 275 -2.49 -6.13 23.01
N ASP A 276 -3.33 -7.06 22.56
CA ASP A 276 -3.19 -8.47 22.91
C ASP A 276 -2.24 -9.23 21.97
N PHE A 277 -2.26 -8.92 20.68
CA PHE A 277 -1.56 -9.72 19.66
C PHE A 277 -0.23 -9.11 19.20
N TYR A 278 -0.17 -7.78 19.03
CA TYR A 278 1.01 -7.12 18.45
C TYR A 278 1.91 -6.49 19.51
N LEU A 279 1.32 -5.74 20.46
CA LEU A 279 2.05 -4.98 21.47
C LEU A 279 3.05 -5.81 22.31
N PRO A 280 2.79 -7.08 22.68
CA PRO A 280 3.74 -7.88 23.45
C PRO A 280 5.08 -8.13 22.75
N HIS A 281 5.13 -7.94 21.43
CA HIS A 281 6.31 -8.15 20.59
C HIS A 281 7.04 -6.85 20.25
N LEU A 282 6.63 -5.73 20.87
CA LEU A 282 7.19 -4.39 20.67
C LEU A 282 8.00 -3.93 21.91
N PRO A 283 8.92 -2.96 21.76
CA PRO A 283 9.72 -2.42 22.86
C PRO A 283 8.92 -1.72 23.98
#